data_AF-A0A7W1QGA8-F1
#
_entry.id   AF-A0A7W1QGA8-F1
#
_cell.length_a   1.000
_cell.length_b   1.000
_cell.length_c   1.000
_cell.angle_alpha   90.00
_cell.angle_beta   90.00
_cell.angle_gamma   90.00
#
_symmetry.space_group_name_H-M   'P 1'
#
loop_
_entity.id
_entity.type
_entity.pdbx_description
1 polymer ?
#
loop_
_entity_poly.entity_id
_entity_poly.type
_entity_poly.pdbx_seq_one_letter_code
_entity_poly.pdbx_strand_id
1 'polypeptide(L)'
;MARLARTAFLATLLIAAAALAACGGDTDEKNRYIRELTAAQTTYQATAERLEAGATTTSTPTEDRRTLDRFAAAINDTVAALRRIKVPPEVVAEHRRFVAVFVTWHDDVARFVAAVKNHPTRRGIKRAERRIAVANQTFNDRVRAAGIDIDAKLGS
;
A
#
# COMPACT_ATOMS: atom_id res chain seq x y z
N MET A 1 8.88 -19.43 9.07
CA MET A 1 8.05 -18.29 8.62
C MET A 1 8.83 -16.97 8.69
N ALA A 2 9.64 -16.77 9.71
CA ALA A 2 10.32 -15.49 9.97
C ALA A 2 11.48 -15.02 9.06
N ARG A 3 11.96 -15.83 8.10
CA ARG A 3 12.94 -15.35 7.10
C ARG A 3 12.27 -14.69 5.89
N LEU A 4 10.95 -14.88 5.70
CA LEU A 4 10.28 -14.63 4.42
C LEU A 4 9.26 -13.49 4.45
N ALA A 5 8.86 -13.03 5.64
CA ALA A 5 8.07 -11.80 5.78
C ALA A 5 8.91 -10.52 5.59
N ARG A 6 10.25 -10.64 5.63
CA ARG A 6 11.20 -9.51 5.62
C ARG A 6 11.51 -8.92 4.25
N THR A 7 11.09 -9.57 3.17
CA THR A 7 11.50 -9.20 1.80
C THR A 7 10.33 -8.79 0.92
N ALA A 8 9.12 -8.63 1.47
CA ALA A 8 7.91 -8.58 0.68
C ALA A 8 7.02 -7.36 0.89
N PHE A 9 7.38 -6.33 1.65
CA PHE A 9 6.52 -5.15 1.80
C PHE A 9 7.18 -3.79 1.55
N LEU A 10 8.44 -3.75 1.12
CA LEU A 10 9.09 -2.49 0.71
C LEU A 10 8.53 -2.00 -0.64
N ALA A 11 7.46 -1.22 -0.58
CA ALA A 11 6.88 -0.53 -1.71
C ALA A 11 7.67 0.76 -2.00
N THR A 12 8.46 0.80 -3.07
CA THR A 12 9.09 2.04 -3.54
C THR A 12 8.06 2.90 -4.27
N LEU A 13 7.45 3.82 -3.53
CA LEU A 13 6.45 4.75 -4.02
C LEU A 13 7.09 6.14 -4.13
N LEU A 14 7.64 6.46 -5.30
CA LEU A 14 8.03 7.81 -5.66
C LEU A 14 7.04 8.30 -6.71
N ILE A 15 6.01 9.02 -6.26
CA ILE A 15 5.32 9.97 -7.13
C ILE A 15 6.32 11.11 -7.30
N ALA A 16 6.92 11.22 -8.48
CA ALA A 16 7.87 12.28 -8.77
C ALA A 16 7.05 13.55 -8.90
N ALA A 17 7.00 14.35 -7.82
CA ALA A 17 6.36 15.66 -7.82
C ALA A 17 7.01 16.51 -8.92
N ALA A 18 6.43 16.49 -10.11
CA ALA A 18 6.82 17.38 -11.19
C ALA A 18 6.56 18.79 -10.67
N ALA A 19 7.65 19.55 -10.53
CA ALA A 19 7.67 20.88 -9.99
C ALA A 19 6.70 21.79 -10.76
N LEU A 20 5.52 22.04 -10.18
CA LEU A 20 4.57 23.04 -10.66
C LEU A 20 5.07 24.42 -10.25
N ALA A 21 6.07 24.91 -10.98
CA ALA A 21 6.38 26.33 -11.08
C ALA A 21 5.62 26.91 -12.29
N ALA A 22 4.39 27.42 -12.09
CA ALA A 22 3.77 28.47 -12.91
C ALA A 22 2.36 28.87 -12.39
N CYS A 23 2.26 30.10 -11.86
CA CYS A 23 1.08 30.99 -11.79
C CYS A 23 -0.30 30.45 -11.31
N GLY A 24 -0.49 30.43 -9.98
CA GLY A 24 -1.49 31.27 -9.30
C GLY A 24 -2.98 31.04 -9.58
N GLY A 25 -3.56 29.95 -9.08
CA GLY A 25 -5.01 29.83 -8.90
C GLY A 25 -5.46 28.40 -8.63
N ASP A 26 -5.09 27.48 -9.52
CA ASP A 26 -5.45 26.05 -9.48
C ASP A 26 -4.37 25.18 -8.81
N THR A 27 -3.20 25.78 -8.57
CA THR A 27 -2.02 25.14 -8.00
C THR A 27 -2.23 24.69 -6.55
N ASP A 28 -3.04 25.39 -5.76
CA ASP A 28 -3.22 25.09 -4.34
C ASP A 28 -4.03 23.82 -4.09
N GLU A 29 -5.04 23.54 -4.91
CA GLU A 29 -5.83 22.32 -4.84
C GLU A 29 -5.01 21.11 -5.28
N LYS A 30 -4.34 21.19 -6.43
CA LYS A 30 -3.44 20.15 -6.94
C LYS A 30 -2.28 19.86 -5.97
N ASN A 31 -1.67 20.90 -5.42
CA ASN A 31 -0.60 20.74 -4.42
C ASN A 31 -1.11 20.13 -3.12
N ARG A 32 -2.33 20.49 -2.67
CA ARG A 32 -2.95 19.86 -1.50
C ARG A 32 -3.21 18.38 -1.76
N TYR A 33 -3.78 18.05 -2.92
CA TYR A 33 -4.04 16.68 -3.34
C TYR A 33 -2.74 15.84 -3.32
N ILE A 34 -1.67 16.33 -3.95
CA ILE A 34 -0.37 15.63 -3.96
C ILE A 34 0.16 15.45 -2.53
N ARG A 35 0.13 16.50 -1.69
CA ARG A 35 0.58 16.37 -0.29
C ARG A 35 -0.20 15.33 0.50
N GLU A 36 -1.52 15.30 0.36
CA GLU A 36 -2.38 14.33 1.06
C GLU A 36 -2.15 12.90 0.55
N LEU A 37 -2.00 12.74 -0.77
CA LEU A 37 -1.70 11.45 -1.40
C LEU A 37 -0.34 10.92 -0.93
N THR A 38 0.71 11.76 -0.99
CA THR A 38 2.04 11.41 -0.51
C THR A 38 2.04 11.11 0.99
N ALA A 39 1.33 11.89 1.81
CA ALA A 39 1.24 11.65 3.25
C ALA A 39 0.60 10.28 3.58
N ALA A 40 -0.47 9.90 2.86
CA ALA A 40 -1.08 8.59 3.01
C ALA A 40 -0.12 7.45 2.64
N GLN A 41 0.59 7.60 1.52
CA GLN A 41 1.59 6.63 1.05
C GLN A 41 2.77 6.48 2.02
N THR A 42 3.35 7.60 2.48
CA THR A 42 4.47 7.59 3.45
C THR A 42 4.05 7.00 4.78
N THR A 43 2.83 7.29 5.26
CA THR A 43 2.30 6.70 6.50
C THR A 43 2.17 5.19 6.39
N TYR A 44 1.66 4.69 5.25
CA TYR A 44 1.61 3.27 4.96
C TYR A 44 3.01 2.64 4.96
N GLN A 45 3.96 3.21 4.21
CA GLN A 45 5.34 2.71 4.12
C GLN A 45 6.00 2.63 5.50
N ALA A 46 5.98 3.73 6.26
CA ALA A 46 6.58 3.75 7.59
C ALA A 46 5.94 2.73 8.54
N THR A 47 4.63 2.49 8.42
CA THR A 47 3.93 1.48 9.21
C THR A 47 4.32 0.07 8.76
N ALA A 48 4.38 -0.18 7.45
CA ALA A 48 4.79 -1.46 6.89
C ALA A 48 6.22 -1.82 7.30
N GLU A 49 7.17 -0.89 7.18
CA GLU A 49 8.57 -1.05 7.59
C GLU A 49 8.69 -1.38 9.08
N ARG A 50 7.96 -0.67 9.95
CA ARG A 50 7.93 -0.95 11.39
C ARG A 50 7.39 -2.35 11.71
N LEU A 51 6.34 -2.77 10.99
CA LEU A 51 5.75 -4.10 11.17
C LEU A 51 6.67 -5.21 10.67
N GLU A 52 7.37 -5.00 9.53
CA GLU A 52 8.39 -5.93 9.03
C GLU A 52 9.58 -6.03 9.99
N ALA A 53 10.04 -4.92 10.57
CA ALA A 53 11.13 -4.91 11.54
C ALA A 53 10.77 -5.71 12.81
N GLY A 54 9.51 -5.64 13.23
CA GLY A 54 8.98 -6.41 14.37
C GLY A 54 8.78 -7.91 14.10
N ALA A 55 8.71 -8.33 12.83
CA ALA A 55 8.62 -9.73 12.45
C ALA A 55 10.01 -10.39 12.48
N THR A 56 10.38 -10.98 13.63
CA THR A 56 11.70 -11.59 13.85
C THR A 56 11.66 -13.12 13.82
N THR A 57 12.84 -13.77 13.78
CA THR A 57 12.95 -15.25 13.83
C THR A 57 12.62 -15.88 15.16
N THR A 58 12.42 -15.06 16.19
CA THR A 58 12.11 -15.49 17.55
C THR A 58 10.67 -15.21 17.94
N SER A 59 9.84 -14.67 17.03
CA SER A 59 8.43 -14.42 17.27
C SER A 59 7.66 -15.71 17.58
N THR A 60 6.73 -15.63 18.51
CA THR A 60 5.72 -16.66 18.76
C THR A 60 4.62 -16.62 17.70
N PRO A 61 3.86 -17.72 17.49
CA PRO A 61 2.72 -17.72 16.56
C PRO A 61 1.64 -16.67 16.88
N THR A 62 1.49 -16.31 18.16
CA THR A 62 0.54 -15.27 18.59
C THR A 62 1.03 -13.87 18.20
N GLU A 63 2.32 -13.60 18.35
CA GLU A 63 2.93 -12.34 17.93
C GLU A 63 2.87 -12.17 16.41
N ASP A 64 3.18 -13.23 15.65
CA ASP A 64 3.06 -13.23 14.19
C ASP A 64 1.64 -12.89 13.73
N ARG A 65 0.61 -13.52 14.35
CA ARG A 65 -0.80 -13.22 14.03
C ARG A 65 -1.16 -11.76 14.32
N ARG A 66 -0.72 -11.24 15.46
CA ARG A 66 -0.97 -9.84 15.84
C ARG A 66 -0.28 -8.87 14.88
N THR A 67 0.94 -9.17 14.43
CA THR A 67 1.65 -8.38 13.42
C THR A 67 0.91 -8.38 12.09
N LEU A 68 0.40 -9.54 11.65
CA LEU A 68 -0.40 -9.65 10.44
C LEU A 68 -1.72 -8.88 10.51
N ASP A 69 -2.41 -8.90 11.66
CA ASP A 69 -3.64 -8.12 11.86
C ASP A 69 -3.37 -6.62 11.81
N ARG A 70 -2.27 -6.16 12.43
CA ARG A 70 -1.83 -4.77 12.34
C ARG A 70 -1.49 -4.37 10.91
N PHE A 71 -0.95 -5.29 10.11
CA PHE A 71 -0.67 -5.03 8.71
C PHE A 71 -1.96 -4.81 7.90
N ALA A 72 -2.94 -5.69 8.06
CA ALA A 72 -4.25 -5.54 7.41
C ALA A 72 -4.95 -4.23 7.83
N ALA A 73 -4.90 -3.89 9.13
CA ALA A 73 -5.44 -2.63 9.63
C ALA A 73 -4.76 -1.41 9.02
N ALA A 74 -3.43 -1.40 8.92
CA ALA A 74 -2.68 -0.30 8.32
C ALA A 74 -3.06 -0.05 6.85
N ILE A 75 -3.27 -1.11 6.05
CA ILE A 75 -3.76 -0.95 4.67
C ILE A 75 -5.18 -0.37 4.67
N ASN A 76 -6.07 -0.86 5.53
CA ASN A 76 -7.44 -0.35 5.63
C ASN A 76 -7.49 1.14 6.02
N ASP A 77 -6.65 1.56 6.98
CA ASP A 77 -6.52 2.96 7.39
C ASP A 77 -5.99 3.82 6.23
N THR A 78 -5.07 3.28 5.44
CA THR A 78 -4.56 3.94 4.23
C THR A 78 -5.66 4.10 3.19
N VAL A 79 -6.46 3.06 2.92
CA VAL A 79 -7.62 3.13 2.03
C VAL A 79 -8.62 4.19 2.51
N ALA A 80 -8.89 4.25 3.82
CA ALA A 80 -9.78 5.25 4.39
C ALA A 80 -9.21 6.68 4.26
N ALA A 81 -7.91 6.87 4.48
CA ALA A 81 -7.24 8.15 4.28
C ALA A 81 -7.32 8.61 2.82
N LEU A 82 -6.99 7.72 1.87
CA LEU A 82 -7.06 8.03 0.43
C LEU A 82 -8.47 8.43 0.00
N ARG A 83 -9.51 7.71 0.45
CA ARG A 83 -10.91 8.03 0.12
C ARG A 83 -11.41 9.37 0.65
N ARG A 84 -10.75 9.95 1.65
CA ARG A 84 -11.10 11.25 2.24
C ARG A 84 -10.43 12.42 1.53
N ILE A 85 -9.46 12.16 0.67
CA ILE A 85 -8.75 13.20 -0.07
C ILE A 85 -9.74 13.94 -0.96
N LYS A 86 -9.68 15.27 -0.93
CA LYS A 86 -10.40 16.09 -1.93
C LYS A 86 -9.67 15.94 -3.26
N VAL A 87 -10.29 15.22 -4.20
CA VAL A 87 -9.67 14.89 -5.49
C VAL A 87 -10.02 15.95 -6.54
N PRO A 88 -9.01 16.53 -7.22
CA PRO A 88 -9.25 17.43 -8.35
C PRO A 88 -10.04 16.73 -9.46
N PRO A 89 -11.03 17.39 -10.10
CA PRO A 89 -11.91 16.77 -11.10
C PRO A 89 -11.19 16.00 -12.21
N GLU A 90 -10.04 16.49 -12.64
CA GLU A 90 -9.22 15.95 -13.73
C GLU A 90 -8.54 14.61 -13.41
N VAL A 91 -8.39 14.25 -12.13
CA VAL A 91 -7.75 12.99 -11.69
C VAL A 91 -8.68 12.05 -10.91
N VAL A 92 -9.99 12.31 -10.89
CA VAL A 92 -10.95 11.49 -10.12
C VAL A 92 -10.91 10.01 -10.54
N ALA A 93 -10.79 9.72 -11.83
CA ALA A 93 -10.77 8.35 -12.33
C ALA A 93 -9.47 7.63 -11.93
N GLU A 94 -8.34 8.31 -12.07
CA GLU A 94 -7.00 7.84 -11.74
C GLU A 94 -6.85 7.63 -10.23
N HIS A 95 -7.35 8.55 -9.41
CA HIS A 95 -7.41 8.39 -7.96
C HIS A 95 -8.25 7.18 -7.54
N ARG A 96 -9.41 6.96 -8.16
CA ARG A 96 -10.24 5.78 -7.89
C ARG A 96 -9.51 4.48 -8.23
N ARG A 97 -8.78 4.44 -9.36
CA ARG A 97 -7.93 3.30 -9.72
C ARG A 97 -6.83 3.10 -8.70
N PHE A 98 -6.16 4.16 -8.27
CA PHE A 98 -5.13 4.13 -7.23
C PHE A 98 -5.67 3.52 -5.92
N VAL A 99 -6.83 3.99 -5.44
CA VAL A 99 -7.50 3.43 -4.25
C VAL A 99 -7.84 1.95 -4.44
N ALA A 100 -8.33 1.55 -5.62
CA ALA A 100 -8.67 0.16 -5.91
C ALA A 100 -7.45 -0.79 -5.84
N VAL A 101 -6.25 -0.29 -6.14
CA VAL A 101 -5.00 -1.07 -5.97
C VAL A 101 -4.76 -1.38 -4.48
N PHE A 102 -4.94 -0.39 -3.59
CA PHE A 102 -4.83 -0.61 -2.15
C PHE A 102 -5.92 -1.54 -1.58
N VAL A 103 -7.15 -1.46 -2.11
CA VAL A 103 -8.24 -2.38 -1.73
C VAL A 103 -7.89 -3.82 -2.14
N THR A 104 -7.41 -4.02 -3.38
CA THR A 104 -7.00 -5.35 -3.84
C THR A 104 -5.89 -5.91 -2.95
N TRP A 105 -4.94 -5.06 -2.58
CA TRP A 105 -3.83 -5.42 -1.71
C TRP A 105 -4.27 -5.81 -0.30
N HIS A 106 -5.19 -5.03 0.30
CA HIS A 106 -5.83 -5.38 1.56
C HIS A 106 -6.43 -6.79 1.51
N ASP A 107 -7.18 -7.10 0.44
CA ASP A 107 -7.83 -8.40 0.30
C ASP A 107 -6.83 -9.56 0.12
N ASP A 108 -5.73 -9.32 -0.58
CA ASP A 108 -4.64 -10.30 -0.71
C ASP A 108 -3.97 -10.59 0.63
N VAL A 109 -3.68 -9.55 1.42
CA VAL A 109 -3.16 -9.70 2.79
C VAL A 109 -4.17 -10.43 3.66
N ALA A 110 -5.46 -10.05 3.65
CA ALA A 110 -6.49 -10.71 4.45
C ALA A 110 -6.61 -12.21 4.12
N ARG A 111 -6.54 -12.58 2.83
CA ARG A 111 -6.49 -13.98 2.38
C ARG A 111 -5.25 -14.71 2.90
N PHE A 112 -4.08 -14.06 2.89
CA PHE A 112 -2.86 -14.62 3.47
C PHE A 112 -3.00 -14.85 4.97
N VAL A 113 -3.49 -13.85 5.72
CA VAL A 113 -3.74 -13.96 7.17
C VAL A 113 -4.69 -15.11 7.49
N ALA A 114 -5.80 -15.22 6.75
CA ALA A 114 -6.75 -16.31 6.92
C ALA A 114 -6.13 -17.69 6.66
N ALA A 115 -5.28 -17.82 5.63
CA ALA A 115 -4.59 -19.07 5.33
C ALA A 115 -3.62 -19.49 6.45
N VAL A 116 -2.89 -18.53 7.03
CA VAL A 116 -1.95 -18.77 8.15
C VAL A 116 -2.71 -19.12 9.43
N LYS A 117 -3.84 -18.45 9.71
CA LYS A 117 -4.64 -18.66 10.92
C LYS A 117 -5.43 -19.96 10.89
N ASN A 118 -6.15 -20.23 9.80
CA ASN A 118 -7.18 -21.27 9.75
C ASN A 118 -6.66 -22.60 9.19
N HIS A 119 -5.58 -22.59 8.40
CA HIS A 119 -5.05 -23.79 7.74
C HIS A 119 -3.51 -23.89 7.82
N PRO A 120 -2.92 -24.05 9.02
CA PRO A 120 -1.47 -23.96 9.25
C PRO A 120 -0.69 -25.21 8.80
N THR A 121 -1.09 -25.84 7.70
CA THR A 121 -0.28 -26.92 7.11
C THR A 121 0.95 -26.31 6.44
N ARG A 122 2.11 -26.99 6.52
CA ARG A 122 3.34 -26.53 5.86
C ARG A 122 3.12 -26.25 4.36
N ARG A 123 2.32 -27.08 3.69
CA ARG A 123 2.00 -26.92 2.25
C ARG A 123 1.09 -25.70 2.00
N GLY A 124 0.08 -25.50 2.86
CA GLY A 124 -0.82 -24.35 2.79
C GLY A 124 -0.09 -23.02 3.00
N ILE A 125 0.75 -22.95 4.03
CA ILE A 125 1.57 -21.77 4.34
C ILE A 125 2.51 -21.45 3.16
N LYS A 126 3.28 -22.43 2.66
CA LYS A 126 4.16 -22.21 1.48
C LYS A 126 3.40 -21.72 0.25
N ARG A 127 2.15 -22.16 0.06
CA ARG A 127 1.31 -21.68 -1.05
C ARG A 127 0.85 -20.25 -0.82
N ALA A 128 0.46 -19.91 0.40
CA ALA A 128 0.10 -18.55 0.80
C ALA A 128 1.29 -17.59 0.64
N GLU A 129 2.49 -18.00 1.05
CA GLU A 129 3.75 -17.24 0.88
C GLU A 129 4.03 -16.91 -0.59
N ARG A 130 3.92 -17.90 -1.50
CA ARG A 130 4.11 -17.63 -2.94
C ARG A 130 3.07 -16.67 -3.50
N ARG A 131 1.82 -16.78 -3.05
CA ARG A 131 0.73 -15.91 -3.51
C ARG A 131 0.92 -14.47 -3.05
N ILE A 132 1.28 -14.27 -1.79
CA ILE A 132 1.46 -12.92 -1.26
C ILE A 132 2.69 -12.24 -1.87
N ALA A 133 3.75 -13.00 -2.19
CA ALA A 133 4.91 -12.47 -2.91
C ALA A 133 4.53 -11.93 -4.31
N VAL A 134 3.74 -12.69 -5.08
CA VAL A 134 3.23 -12.24 -6.40
C VAL A 134 2.26 -11.07 -6.25
N ALA A 135 1.38 -11.10 -5.25
CA ALA A 135 0.47 -10.00 -4.95
C ALA A 135 1.21 -8.71 -4.61
N ASN A 136 2.29 -8.78 -3.82
CA ASN A 136 3.11 -7.62 -3.51
C ASN A 136 3.78 -7.03 -4.76
N GLN A 137 4.35 -7.87 -5.63
CA GLN A 137 4.92 -7.40 -6.89
C GLN A 137 3.85 -6.68 -7.73
N THR A 138 2.69 -7.32 -7.87
CA THR A 138 1.53 -6.76 -8.60
C THR A 138 1.05 -5.43 -7.99
N PHE A 139 1.01 -5.35 -6.65
CA PHE A 139 0.67 -4.12 -5.92
C PHE A 139 1.64 -3.00 -6.27
N ASN A 140 2.96 -3.25 -6.16
CA ASN A 140 3.99 -2.26 -6.44
C ASN A 140 3.94 -1.76 -7.88
N ASP A 141 3.79 -2.66 -8.85
CA ASP A 141 3.70 -2.30 -10.27
C ASP A 141 2.46 -1.45 -10.56
N ARG A 142 1.30 -1.85 -10.02
CA ARG A 142 0.03 -1.13 -10.23
C ARG A 142 -0.02 0.21 -9.53
N VAL A 143 0.53 0.30 -8.32
CA VAL A 143 0.64 1.56 -7.57
C VAL A 143 1.54 2.53 -8.31
N ARG A 144 2.69 2.07 -8.83
CA ARG A 144 3.58 2.89 -9.65
C ARG A 144 2.89 3.39 -10.92
N ALA A 145 2.23 2.49 -11.66
CA ALA A 145 1.50 2.84 -12.86
C ALA A 145 0.39 3.88 -12.58
N ALA A 146 -0.41 3.66 -11.54
CA ALA A 146 -1.46 4.60 -11.15
C ALA A 146 -0.89 5.97 -10.69
N GLY A 147 0.28 6.00 -10.06
CA GLY A 147 0.98 7.24 -9.73
C GLY A 147 1.42 8.01 -10.98
N ILE A 148 1.99 7.33 -11.98
CA ILE A 148 2.38 7.92 -13.26
C ILE A 148 1.17 8.51 -13.99
N ASP A 149 0.04 7.80 -14.01
CA ASP A 149 -1.20 8.29 -14.63
C ASP A 149 -1.71 9.57 -13.96
N ILE A 150 -1.63 9.64 -12.62
CA ILE A 150 -1.99 10.84 -11.84
C ILE A 150 -1.07 12.01 -12.20
N ASP A 151 0.25 11.79 -12.20
CA ASP A 151 1.23 12.84 -12.52
C ASP A 151 1.05 13.38 -13.94
N ALA A 152 0.81 12.49 -14.91
CA ALA A 152 0.57 12.86 -16.30
C ALA A 152 -0.68 13.75 -16.47
N LYS A 153 -1.74 13.49 -15.69
CA LYS A 153 -2.98 14.27 -15.71
C LYS A 153 -2.89 15.60 -14.98
N LEU A 154 -2.09 15.69 -13.92
CA LEU A 154 -1.88 16.94 -13.21
C LEU A 154 -0.97 17.91 -13.97
N GLY A 155 -0.08 17.38 -14.82
CA GLY A 155 0.82 18.15 -15.69
C GLY A 155 0.24 18.57 -17.04
N SER A 156 -0.95 18.09 -17.42
CA SER A 156 -1.68 18.47 -18.65
C SER A 156 -2.65 19.61 -18.43
#